data_AF-A0A172ZDC4-F1
#
_entry.id   AF-A0A172ZDC4-F1
#
_cell.length_a   1.000
_cell.length_b   1.000
_cell.length_c   1.000
_cell.angle_alpha   90.00
_cell.angle_beta   90.00
_cell.angle_gamma   90.00
#
_symmetry.space_group_name_H-M   'P 1'
#
loop_
_entity.id
_entity.type
_entity.pdbx_description
1 polymer ?
#
loop_
_entity_poly.entity_id
_entity_poly.type
_entity_poly.pdbx_seq_one_letter_code
_entity_poly.pdbx_strand_id
1 'polypeptide(L)'
;MNDYTPPVGGQPNYISGWGNQKAKETALKIDHIADKAKFGIEILGSGLVGIDAIEKELIELSHAPNPPSQEQIRSIAHRLDSHQKQIQQALDRIRDMMTDIDKATDAIQNSPRTSW
;
A
#
# COMPACT_ATOMS: atom_id res chain seq x y z
N MET A 1 -50.05 11.78 46.91
CA MET A 1 -50.09 12.44 45.59
C MET A 1 -48.88 11.97 44.81
N ASN A 2 -49.09 10.94 43.99
CA ASN A 2 -48.15 10.50 42.96
C ASN A 2 -48.68 11.07 41.66
N ASP A 3 -47.99 12.07 41.11
CA ASP A 3 -48.20 12.51 39.73
C ASP A 3 -46.85 12.97 39.17
N TYR A 4 -46.11 12.03 38.60
CA TYR A 4 -45.03 12.37 37.67
C TYR A 4 -45.45 11.93 36.28
N THR A 5 -45.90 12.89 35.49
CA THR A 5 -46.22 12.70 34.07
C THR A 5 -45.01 13.17 33.26
N PRO A 6 -44.23 12.28 32.62
CA PRO A 6 -43.12 12.73 31.78
C PRO A 6 -43.68 13.42 30.53
N PRO A 7 -43.07 14.54 30.05
CA PRO A 7 -43.57 15.24 28.88
C PRO A 7 -43.43 14.36 27.64
N VAL A 8 -44.57 14.16 26.96
CA VAL A 8 -44.64 13.65 25.59
C VAL A 8 -44.14 14.72 24.61
N GLY A 9 -43.01 14.45 23.97
CA GLY A 9 -42.57 15.20 22.78
C GLY A 9 -41.18 15.83 22.88
N GLY A 10 -40.29 15.39 21.99
CA GLY A 10 -39.05 16.10 21.66
C GLY A 10 -37.79 15.48 22.26
N GLN A 11 -37.27 14.45 21.60
CA GLN A 11 -35.89 13.99 21.80
C GLN A 11 -34.91 15.17 21.77
N PRO A 12 -33.78 15.02 22.44
CA PRO A 12 -32.55 15.13 21.67
C PRO A 12 -31.79 13.81 21.76
N ASN A 13 -31.70 13.16 20.61
CA ASN A 13 -30.99 11.93 20.37
C ASN A 13 -29.47 12.20 20.44
N TYR A 14 -28.94 12.47 21.63
CA TYR A 14 -27.49 12.72 21.83
C TYR A 14 -26.65 11.43 21.75
N ILE A 15 -27.28 10.26 21.58
CA ILE A 15 -26.63 8.96 21.42
C ILE A 15 -26.62 8.55 19.93
N SER A 16 -26.19 9.43 19.02
CA SER A 16 -26.15 9.11 17.58
C SER A 16 -24.77 9.27 16.93
N GLY A 17 -23.70 9.49 17.71
CA GLY A 17 -22.34 9.70 17.16
C GLY A 17 -21.24 8.82 17.74
N TRP A 18 -21.43 8.24 18.93
CA TRP A 18 -20.36 7.64 19.73
C TRP A 18 -19.91 6.25 19.25
N GLY A 19 -20.79 5.47 18.62
CA GLY A 19 -20.45 4.13 18.12
C GLY A 19 -19.77 4.11 16.75
N ASN A 20 -19.97 5.14 15.93
CA ASN A 20 -19.51 5.18 14.53
C ASN A 20 -18.12 5.82 14.36
N GLN A 21 -17.66 6.58 15.35
CA GLN A 21 -16.41 7.33 15.24
C GLN A 21 -15.18 6.41 15.31
N LYS A 22 -15.21 5.39 16.18
CA LYS A 22 -14.17 4.35 16.23
C LYS A 22 -14.14 3.51 14.95
N ALA A 23 -15.31 3.10 14.44
CA ALA A 23 -15.39 2.37 13.18
C ALA A 23 -14.85 3.18 11.98
N LYS A 24 -15.16 4.49 11.94
CA LYS A 24 -14.64 5.40 10.93
C LYS A 24 -13.12 5.59 11.03
N GLU A 25 -12.58 5.76 12.23
CA GLU A 25 -11.14 5.90 12.45
C GLU A 25 -10.37 4.62 12.10
N THR A 26 -10.90 3.44 12.47
CA THR A 26 -10.34 2.16 12.07
C THR A 26 -10.41 1.97 10.55
N ALA A 27 -11.52 2.32 9.91
CA ALA A 27 -11.65 2.24 8.45
C ALA A 27 -10.61 3.13 7.74
N LEU A 28 -10.38 4.36 8.21
CA LEU A 28 -9.34 5.25 7.68
C LEU A 28 -7.92 4.68 7.84
N LYS A 29 -7.63 4.01 8.98
CA LYS A 29 -6.34 3.37 9.19
C LYS A 29 -6.13 2.16 8.26
N ILE A 30 -7.19 1.38 8.02
CA ILE A 30 -7.17 0.25 7.08
C ILE A 30 -7.00 0.75 5.64
N ASP A 31 -7.69 1.82 5.26
CA ASP A 31 -7.58 2.43 3.93
C ASP A 31 -6.14 2.90 3.65
N HIS A 32 -5.52 3.58 4.62
CA HIS A 32 -4.12 3.98 4.53
C HIS A 32 -3.13 2.80 4.44
N ILE A 33 -3.42 1.67 5.09
CA ILE A 33 -2.66 0.42 4.94
C ILE A 33 -2.81 -0.13 3.51
N ALA A 34 -4.03 -0.12 2.97
CA ALA A 34 -4.30 -0.58 1.61
C ALA A 34 -3.60 0.29 0.56
N ASP A 35 -3.57 1.61 0.75
CA ASP A 35 -2.86 2.55 -0.13
C ASP A 35 -1.35 2.29 -0.15
N LYS A 36 -0.74 2.05 1.03
CA LYS A 36 0.68 1.67 1.12
C LYS A 36 0.97 0.37 0.35
N ALA A 37 0.11 -0.63 0.50
CA ALA A 37 0.26 -1.90 -0.22
C ALA A 37 0.13 -1.72 -1.74
N LYS A 38 -0.88 -0.94 -2.18
CA LYS A 38 -1.10 -0.62 -3.60
C LYS A 38 0.11 0.10 -4.20
N PHE A 39 0.64 1.10 -3.51
CA PHE A 39 1.85 1.81 -3.94
C PHE A 39 3.05 0.87 -4.09
N GLY A 40 3.25 -0.06 -3.16
CA GLY A 40 4.30 -1.07 -3.27
C GLY A 40 4.18 -1.94 -4.54
N ILE A 41 2.95 -2.37 -4.85
CA ILE A 41 2.65 -3.15 -6.07
C ILE A 41 2.95 -2.35 -7.34
N GLU A 42 2.57 -1.07 -7.36
CA GLU A 42 2.81 -0.20 -8.52
C GLU A 42 4.31 -0.01 -8.80
N ILE A 43 5.14 0.17 -7.75
CA ILE A 43 6.59 0.29 -7.92
C ILE A 43 7.17 -1.01 -8.50
N LEU A 44 6.81 -2.17 -7.94
CA LEU A 44 7.27 -3.47 -8.46
C LEU A 44 6.84 -3.68 -9.91
N GLY A 45 5.60 -3.29 -10.26
CA GLY A 45 5.08 -3.38 -11.62
C GLY A 45 5.93 -2.60 -12.61
N SER A 46 6.33 -1.36 -12.29
CA SER A 46 7.16 -0.54 -13.17
C SER A 46 8.56 -1.13 -13.43
N GLY A 47 9.18 -1.74 -12.40
CA GLY A 47 10.48 -2.39 -12.54
C GLY A 47 10.42 -3.62 -13.45
N LEU A 48 9.34 -4.42 -13.34
CA LEU A 48 9.12 -5.60 -14.17
C LEU A 48 8.90 -5.23 -15.65
N VAL A 49 8.15 -4.17 -15.94
CA VAL A 49 7.95 -3.67 -17.32
C VAL A 49 9.28 -3.27 -17.96
N GLY A 50 10.19 -2.66 -17.19
CA GLY A 50 11.53 -2.32 -17.68
C GLY A 50 12.37 -3.54 -18.06
N ILE A 51 12.28 -4.62 -17.28
CA ILE A 51 12.96 -5.89 -17.57
C ILE A 51 12.36 -6.57 -18.81
N ASP A 52 11.04 -6.62 -18.95
CA ASP A 52 10.36 -7.18 -20.14
C ASP A 52 10.77 -6.43 -21.43
N ALA A 53 10.94 -5.12 -21.36
CA ALA A 53 11.46 -4.34 -22.49
C ALA A 53 12.90 -4.74 -22.87
N ILE A 54 13.76 -5.01 -21.90
CA ILE A 54 15.13 -5.52 -22.13
C ILE A 54 15.08 -6.93 -22.72
N GLU A 55 14.19 -7.79 -22.22
CA GLU A 55 14.03 -9.15 -22.73
C GLU A 55 13.66 -9.15 -24.22
N LYS A 56 12.70 -8.33 -24.63
CA LYS A 56 12.32 -8.19 -26.03
C LYS A 56 13.47 -7.68 -26.90
N GLU A 57 14.21 -6.69 -26.42
CA GLU A 57 15.41 -6.19 -27.12
C GLU A 57 16.48 -7.27 -27.28
N LEU A 58 16.70 -8.10 -26.25
CA LEU A 58 17.62 -9.24 -26.33
C LEU A 58 17.16 -10.30 -27.33
N ILE A 59 15.86 -10.59 -27.38
CA ILE A 59 15.27 -11.48 -28.37
C ILE A 59 15.50 -10.91 -29.77
N GLU A 60 15.23 -9.64 -30.01
CA GLU A 60 15.47 -8.98 -31.29
C GLU A 60 16.95 -9.03 -31.69
N LEU A 61 17.86 -8.73 -30.77
CA LEU A 61 19.30 -8.81 -31.00
C LEU A 61 19.77 -10.24 -31.29
N SER A 62 19.15 -11.26 -30.68
CA SER A 62 19.49 -12.65 -30.94
C SER A 62 19.12 -13.12 -32.35
N HIS A 63 18.13 -12.47 -32.98
CA HIS A 63 17.71 -12.73 -34.36
C HIS A 63 18.44 -11.83 -35.37
N ALA A 64 19.25 -10.88 -34.90
CA ALA A 64 19.98 -9.99 -35.78
C ALA A 64 21.04 -10.76 -36.59
N PRO A 65 21.22 -10.42 -37.88
CA PRO A 65 22.17 -11.11 -38.75
C PRO A 65 23.64 -10.88 -38.36
N ASN A 66 23.91 -9.86 -37.56
CA ASN A 66 25.23 -9.54 -37.03
C ASN A 66 25.21 -9.60 -35.50
N PRO A 67 26.30 -10.02 -34.85
CA PRO A 67 26.38 -10.03 -33.40
C PRO A 67 26.28 -8.61 -32.83
N PRO A 68 25.70 -8.43 -31.63
CA PRO A 68 25.61 -7.13 -30.97
C PRO A 68 27.00 -6.56 -30.68
N SER A 69 27.12 -5.23 -30.81
CA SER A 69 28.36 -4.52 -30.49
C SER A 69 28.63 -4.50 -28.98
N GLN A 70 29.87 -4.24 -28.60
CA GLN A 70 30.24 -4.13 -27.19
C GLN A 70 29.48 -2.99 -26.49
N GLU A 71 29.25 -1.87 -27.18
CA GLU A 71 28.45 -0.75 -26.68
C GLU A 71 27.00 -1.14 -26.41
N GLN A 72 26.39 -1.93 -27.30
CA GLN A 72 25.02 -2.41 -27.12
C GLN A 72 24.91 -3.32 -25.89
N ILE A 73 25.84 -4.27 -25.74
CA ILE A 73 25.88 -5.17 -24.57
C ILE A 73 26.06 -4.37 -23.28
N ARG A 74 26.96 -3.38 -23.25
CA ARG A 74 27.18 -2.51 -22.09
C ARG A 74 25.93 -1.69 -21.75
N SER A 75 25.26 -1.14 -22.76
CA SER A 75 24.03 -0.37 -22.59
C SER A 75 22.93 -1.22 -21.93
N ILE A 76 22.71 -2.43 -22.43
CA ILE A 76 21.74 -3.38 -21.87
C ILE A 76 22.12 -3.74 -20.43
N ALA A 77 23.39 -4.04 -20.16
CA ALA A 77 23.85 -4.37 -18.81
C ALA A 77 23.62 -3.23 -17.81
N HIS A 78 23.89 -1.98 -18.19
CA HIS A 78 23.64 -0.82 -17.33
C HIS A 78 22.15 -0.60 -17.06
N ARG A 79 21.29 -0.78 -18.07
CA ARG A 79 19.84 -0.68 -17.89
C ARG A 79 19.30 -1.80 -17.01
N LEU A 80 19.80 -3.02 -17.18
CA LEU A 80 19.44 -4.16 -16.33
C LEU A 80 19.83 -3.92 -14.87
N ASP A 81 21.06 -3.46 -14.61
CA ASP A 81 21.53 -3.10 -13.26
C ASP A 81 20.67 -1.99 -12.64
N SER A 82 20.30 -0.98 -13.42
CA SER A 82 19.40 0.10 -12.96
C SER A 82 18.03 -0.45 -12.52
N HIS A 83 17.39 -1.29 -13.34
CA HIS A 83 16.11 -1.90 -12.99
C HIS A 83 16.23 -2.85 -11.80
N GLN A 84 17.32 -3.62 -11.70
CA GLN A 84 17.59 -4.47 -10.54
C GLN A 84 17.70 -3.64 -9.25
N LYS A 85 18.41 -2.52 -9.28
CA LYS A 85 18.52 -1.60 -8.14
C LYS A 85 17.18 -0.97 -7.78
N GLN A 86 16.38 -0.58 -8.77
CA GLN A 86 15.02 -0.06 -8.55
C GLN A 86 14.13 -1.09 -7.86
N ILE A 87 14.14 -2.34 -8.32
CA ILE A 87 13.39 -3.43 -7.69
C ILE A 87 13.88 -3.69 -6.27
N GLN A 88 15.20 -3.70 -6.05
CA GLN A 88 15.76 -3.89 -4.71
C GLN A 88 15.30 -2.79 -3.75
N GLN A 89 15.38 -1.53 -4.17
CA GLN A 89 14.89 -0.39 -3.38
C GLN A 89 13.38 -0.47 -3.14
N ALA A 90 12.60 -0.92 -4.13
CA ALA A 90 11.17 -1.13 -3.99
C ALA A 90 10.87 -2.19 -2.92
N LEU A 91 11.58 -3.32 -2.96
CA LEU A 91 11.43 -4.41 -1.99
C LEU A 91 11.80 -3.96 -0.57
N ASP A 92 12.88 -3.19 -0.41
CA ASP A 92 13.27 -2.65 0.90
C ASP A 92 12.20 -1.69 1.43
N ARG A 93 11.64 -0.83 0.57
CA ARG A 93 10.54 0.07 0.94
C ARG A 93 9.25 -0.68 1.27
N ILE A 94 8.95 -1.79 0.59
CA ILE A 94 7.83 -2.67 0.93
C ILE A 94 8.03 -3.30 2.30
N ARG A 95 9.25 -3.73 2.65
CA ARG A 95 9.55 -4.26 3.99
C ARG A 95 9.31 -3.20 5.09
N ASP A 96 9.75 -1.97 4.85
CA ASP A 96 9.48 -0.86 5.77
C ASP A 96 7.97 -0.60 5.90
N MET A 97 7.25 -0.57 4.78
CA MET A 97 5.79 -0.45 4.77
C MET A 97 5.10 -1.60 5.52
N MET A 98 5.56 -2.85 5.37
CA MET A 98 5.01 -3.99 6.11
C MET A 98 5.23 -3.84 7.62
N THR A 99 6.40 -3.35 8.03
CA THR A 99 6.70 -3.06 9.45
C THR A 99 5.77 -1.96 10.00
N ASP A 100 5.49 -0.94 9.21
CA ASP A 100 4.53 0.11 9.58
C ASP A 100 3.09 -0.42 9.67
N ILE A 101 2.69 -1.30 8.74
CA ILE A 101 1.37 -1.93 8.74
C ILE A 101 1.19 -2.78 9.99
N ASP A 102 2.20 -3.55 10.38
CA ASP A 102 2.19 -4.38 11.58
C ASP A 102 1.97 -3.52 12.83
N LYS A 103 2.78 -2.46 13.01
CA LYS A 103 2.60 -1.48 14.10
C LYS A 103 1.24 -0.81 14.11
N ALA A 104 0.73 -0.42 12.94
CA ALA A 104 -0.58 0.22 12.82
C ALA A 104 -1.71 -0.76 13.16
N THR A 105 -1.57 -2.02 12.78
CA THR A 105 -2.51 -3.10 13.10
C THR A 105 -2.50 -3.40 14.59
N ASP A 106 -1.33 -3.50 15.21
CA ASP A 106 -1.17 -3.64 16.66
C ASP A 106 -1.82 -2.48 17.41
N ALA A 107 -1.68 -1.24 16.95
CA ALA A 107 -2.32 -0.08 17.56
C ALA A 107 -3.85 -0.14 17.46
N ILE A 108 -4.40 -0.71 16.38
CA ILE A 108 -5.84 -0.95 16.24
C ILE A 108 -6.31 -2.05 17.19
N GLN A 109 -5.57 -3.16 17.28
CA GLN A 109 -5.93 -4.32 18.10
C GLN A 109 -5.81 -4.02 19.61
N ASN A 110 -4.74 -3.33 20.01
CA ASN A 110 -4.42 -3.01 21.40
C ASN A 110 -5.00 -1.66 21.86
N SER A 111 -5.76 -0.95 21.01
CA SER A 111 -6.52 0.22 21.45
C SER A 111 -7.44 -0.20 22.59
N PRO A 112 -7.26 0.34 23.82
CA PRO A 112 -7.96 -0.15 24.99
C PRO A 112 -9.46 -0.11 24.72
N ARG A 113 -10.10 -1.28 24.82
CA ARG A 113 -11.54 -1.36 25.02
C ARG A 113 -11.79 -0.56 26.29
N THR A 114 -12.20 0.69 26.12
CA THR A 114 -12.64 1.56 27.21
C THR A 114 -13.62 0.75 28.04
N SER A 115 -13.16 0.27 29.20
CA SER A 115 -14.01 -0.29 30.24
C SER A 115 -14.96 0.82 30.63
N TRP A 116 -16.25 0.54 30.48
CA TRP A 116 -17.32 1.37 31.02
C TRP A 116 -17.24 1.39 32.55
#